data_AF-A0A653DRT6-F1
#
_entry.id   AF-A0A653DRT6-F1
#
_cell.length_a   1.000
_cell.length_b   1.000
_cell.length_c   1.000
_cell.angle_alpha   90.00
_cell.angle_beta   90.00
_cell.angle_gamma   90.00
#
_symmetry.space_group_name_H-M   'P 1'
#
loop_
_entity.id
_entity.type
_entity.pdbx_description
1 polymer ?
#
loop_
_entity_poly.entity_id
_entity_poly.type
_entity_poly.pdbx_seq_one_letter_code
_entity_poly.pdbx_strand_id
1 'polypeptide(L)'
;MLVTGLCLYQRNVTDFGTFLLGLLMANSVIQAIFYTSMKLCAGERVCPEATIYGLLGAAAWITAGYFFIDYATLWTVTPAESRQRNQACVVLDFYDKHDVWHLVSAPALYFTFMFLMCLDDDIIDRPQSEIPVF
;
A
#
# COMPACT_ATOMS: atom_id res chain seq x y z
N MET A 1 -14.30 -5.59 5.76
CA MET A 1 -12.98 -5.13 6.24
C MET A 1 -13.03 -4.67 7.70
N LEU A 2 -13.84 -3.67 8.05
CA LEU A 2 -13.91 -3.14 9.42
C LEU A 2 -14.30 -4.19 10.48
N VAL A 3 -15.38 -4.96 10.26
CA VAL A 3 -15.85 -5.99 11.21
C VAL A 3 -14.79 -7.08 11.43
N THR A 4 -14.25 -7.63 10.34
CA THR A 4 -13.15 -8.61 10.39
C THR A 4 -11.94 -8.07 11.14
N GLY A 5 -11.58 -6.82 10.85
CA GLY A 5 -10.49 -6.13 11.51
C GLY A 5 -10.70 -5.94 13.02
N LEU A 6 -11.90 -5.50 13.43
CA LEU A 6 -12.27 -5.36 14.84
C LEU A 6 -12.26 -6.70 15.58
N CYS A 7 -12.70 -7.79 14.94
CA CYS A 7 -12.63 -9.13 15.51
C CYS A 7 -11.18 -9.60 15.72
N LEU A 8 -10.25 -9.26 14.82
CA LEU A 8 -8.83 -9.59 14.96
C LEU A 8 -8.16 -8.77 16.08
N TYR A 9 -8.48 -7.48 16.17
CA TYR A 9 -7.99 -6.60 17.22
C TYR A 9 -8.47 -7.04 18.61
N GLN A 10 -9.77 -7.33 18.76
CA GLN A 10 -10.34 -7.82 20.03
C GLN A 10 -9.74 -9.14 20.52
N ARG A 11 -9.15 -9.93 19.62
CA ARG A 11 -8.45 -11.18 19.96
C ARG A 11 -6.98 -10.98 20.35
N ASN A 12 -6.50 -9.73 20.48
CA ASN A 12 -5.10 -9.38 20.80
C ASN A 12 -4.07 -10.05 19.87
N VAL A 13 -4.42 -10.23 18.59
CA VAL A 13 -3.52 -10.83 17.59
C VAL A 13 -2.46 -9.83 17.10
N THR A 14 -2.74 -8.54 17.20
CA THR A 14 -1.88 -7.46 16.71
C THR A 14 -2.13 -6.16 17.48
N ASP A 15 -1.18 -5.23 17.41
CA ASP A 15 -1.29 -3.90 18.03
C ASP A 15 -2.20 -2.96 17.22
N PHE A 16 -2.59 -1.85 17.83
CA PHE A 16 -3.51 -0.88 17.21
C PHE A 16 -2.96 -0.28 15.90
N GLY A 17 -1.66 0.02 15.84
CA GLY A 17 -1.04 0.65 14.67
C GLY A 17 -1.01 -0.29 13.47
N THR A 18 -0.58 -1.53 13.70
CA THR A 18 -0.57 -2.58 12.68
C THR A 18 -2.00 -2.95 12.24
N PHE A 19 -2.95 -2.99 13.17
CA PHE A 19 -4.37 -3.15 12.86
C PHE A 19 -4.89 -2.03 11.94
N LEU A 20 -4.66 -0.77 12.33
CA LEU A 20 -5.13 0.39 11.58
C LEU A 20 -4.48 0.46 10.19
N LEU A 21 -3.17 0.21 10.11
CA LEU A 21 -2.43 0.13 8.85
C LEU A 21 -3.04 -0.93 7.93
N GLY A 22 -3.24 -2.15 8.44
CA GLY A 22 -3.83 -3.24 7.67
C GLY A 22 -5.25 -2.92 7.19
N LEU A 23 -6.08 -2.30 8.04
CA LEU A 23 -7.44 -1.90 7.68
C LEU A 23 -7.44 -0.87 6.54
N LEU A 24 -6.64 0.18 6.65
CA LEU A 24 -6.57 1.26 5.65
C LEU A 24 -5.97 0.75 4.34
N MET A 25 -4.85 0.05 4.39
CA MET A 25 -4.18 -0.50 3.20
C MET A 25 -5.08 -1.47 2.45
N ALA A 26 -5.70 -2.42 3.16
CA ALA A 26 -6.55 -3.42 2.51
C ALA A 26 -7.81 -2.78 1.91
N ASN A 27 -8.40 -1.77 2.56
CA ASN A 27 -9.51 -1.03 1.97
C ASN A 27 -9.07 -0.31 0.68
N SER A 28 -7.95 0.41 0.70
CA SER A 28 -7.43 1.09 -0.48
C SER A 28 -7.14 0.13 -1.63
N VAL A 29 -6.49 -1.01 -1.36
CA VAL A 29 -6.18 -2.02 -2.39
C VAL A 29 -7.44 -2.65 -2.97
N ILE A 30 -8.40 -3.03 -2.12
CA ILE A 30 -9.66 -3.63 -2.59
C ILE A 30 -10.44 -2.64 -3.45
N GLN A 31 -10.53 -1.38 -3.04
CA GLN A 31 -11.23 -0.35 -3.82
C GLN A 31 -10.52 -0.09 -5.16
N ALA A 32 -9.19 0.02 -5.16
CA ALA A 32 -8.42 0.20 -6.40
C ALA A 32 -8.61 -0.97 -7.37
N ILE A 33 -8.55 -2.22 -6.88
CA ILE A 33 -8.77 -3.42 -7.69
C ILE A 33 -10.21 -3.47 -8.20
N PHE A 34 -11.19 -3.22 -7.34
CA PHE A 34 -12.61 -3.21 -7.72
C PHE A 34 -12.86 -2.20 -8.83
N TYR A 35 -12.47 -0.94 -8.61
CA TYR A 35 -12.65 0.15 -9.58
C TYR A 35 -11.99 -0.18 -10.91
N THR A 36 -10.70 -0.57 -10.89
CA THR A 36 -9.96 -0.91 -12.10
C THR A 36 -10.59 -2.10 -12.84
N SER A 37 -11.09 -3.10 -12.10
CA SER A 37 -11.76 -4.26 -12.70
C SER A 37 -13.07 -3.87 -13.36
N MET A 38 -13.88 -3.03 -12.71
CA MET A 38 -15.13 -2.54 -13.27
C MET A 38 -14.91 -1.70 -14.52
N LYS A 39 -13.88 -0.83 -14.51
CA LYS A 39 -13.42 -0.07 -15.67
C LYS A 39 -13.10 -0.98 -16.86
N LEU A 40 -12.31 -2.03 -16.64
CA LEU A 40 -11.97 -3.01 -17.69
C LEU A 40 -13.21 -3.80 -18.18
N CYS A 41 -14.11 -4.20 -17.27
CA CYS A 41 -15.37 -4.86 -17.61
C CYS A 41 -16.30 -3.97 -18.45
N ALA A 42 -16.28 -2.65 -18.24
CA ALA A 42 -17.03 -1.67 -19.03
C ALA A 42 -16.40 -1.41 -20.42
N GLY A 43 -15.25 -2.01 -20.73
CA GLY A 43 -14.56 -1.84 -22.00
C GLY A 43 -13.74 -0.54 -22.10
N GLU A 44 -13.54 0.15 -20.98
CA GLU A 44 -12.64 1.30 -20.89
C GLU A 44 -11.17 0.86 -20.84
N ARG A 45 -10.26 1.80 -21.08
CA ARG A 45 -8.83 1.51 -21.20
C ARG A 45 -8.08 2.12 -20.05
N VAL A 46 -7.03 1.45 -19.60
CA VAL A 46 -6.07 2.06 -18.66
C VAL A 46 -5.00 2.76 -19.48
N CYS A 47 -4.82 4.07 -19.26
CA CYS A 47 -3.80 4.84 -19.94
C CYS A 47 -2.38 4.28 -19.68
N PRO A 48 -1.42 4.46 -20.62
CA PRO A 48 -0.05 4.03 -20.41
C PRO A 48 0.59 4.64 -19.16
N GLU A 49 0.32 5.92 -18.88
CA GLU A 49 0.82 6.62 -17.69
C GLU A 49 0.36 5.96 -16.39
N ALA A 50 -0.95 5.72 -16.24
CA ALA A 50 -1.50 4.97 -15.12
C ALA A 50 -0.87 3.57 -15.02
N THR A 51 -0.72 2.87 -16.14
CA THR A 51 -0.09 1.54 -16.16
C THR A 51 1.35 1.57 -15.61
N ILE A 52 2.15 2.58 -16.01
CA ILE A 52 3.52 2.75 -15.51
C ILE A 52 3.52 2.99 -13.99
N TYR A 53 2.69 3.91 -13.50
CA TYR A 53 2.59 4.16 -12.06
C TYR A 53 2.09 2.94 -11.28
N GLY A 54 1.15 2.18 -11.83
CA GLY A 54 0.65 0.94 -11.24
C GLY A 54 1.74 -0.11 -11.10
N LEU A 55 2.58 -0.30 -12.13
CA LEU A 55 3.71 -1.23 -12.10
C LEU A 55 4.80 -0.79 -11.10
N LEU A 56 5.16 0.49 -11.10
CA LEU A 56 6.12 1.05 -10.14
C LEU A 56 5.62 0.94 -8.70
N GLY A 57 4.34 1.25 -8.48
CA GLY A 57 3.69 1.12 -7.18
C GLY A 57 3.66 -0.33 -6.70
N ALA A 58 3.31 -1.28 -7.57
CA ALA A 58 3.31 -2.70 -7.24
C ALA A 58 4.73 -3.20 -6.87
N ALA A 59 5.74 -2.83 -7.67
CA ALA A 59 7.12 -3.18 -7.37
C ALA A 59 7.58 -2.62 -6.01
N ALA A 60 7.31 -1.33 -5.76
CA ALA A 60 7.65 -0.69 -4.50
C ALA A 60 6.91 -1.31 -3.30
N TRP A 61 5.62 -1.65 -3.43
CA TRP A 61 4.87 -2.34 -2.38
C TRP A 61 5.44 -3.73 -2.06
N ILE A 62 5.81 -4.50 -3.08
CA ILE A 62 6.42 -5.83 -2.89
C ILE A 62 7.73 -5.69 -2.13
N THR A 63 8.59 -4.73 -2.52
CA THR A 63 9.86 -4.47 -1.83
C THR A 63 9.63 -3.97 -0.40
N ALA A 64 8.70 -3.03 -0.17
CA ALA A 64 8.37 -2.54 1.16
C ALA A 64 7.82 -3.66 2.06
N GLY A 65 6.96 -4.53 1.52
CA GLY A 65 6.41 -5.68 2.23
C GLY A 65 7.46 -6.69 2.64
N TYR A 66 8.48 -6.91 1.80
CA TYR A 66 9.61 -7.76 2.14
C TYR A 66 10.36 -7.28 3.39
N PHE A 67 10.64 -5.97 3.49
CA PHE A 67 11.32 -5.40 4.66
C PHE A 67 10.41 -5.26 5.89
N PHE A 68 9.10 -5.06 5.68
CA PHE A 68 8.12 -4.91 6.76
C PHE A 68 8.04 -6.14 7.69
N ILE A 69 8.22 -7.34 7.13
CA ILE A 69 8.13 -8.61 7.87
C ILE A 69 9.30 -8.82 8.84
N ASP A 70 10.37 -8.01 8.76
CA ASP A 70 11.51 -8.13 9.66
C ASP A 70 11.14 -7.78 11.11
N TYR A 71 11.59 -8.57 12.08
CA TYR A 71 11.26 -8.36 13.50
C TYR A 71 11.84 -7.06 14.10
N ALA A 72 12.80 -6.43 13.41
CA ALA A 72 13.34 -5.11 13.77
C ALA A 72 12.32 -3.98 13.53
N THR A 73 11.27 -4.20 12.73
CA THR A 73 10.21 -3.20 12.47
C THR A 73 9.18 -3.08 13.59
N LEU A 74 9.27 -3.93 14.63
CA LEU A 74 8.29 -3.96 15.72
C LEU A 74 8.40 -2.71 16.61
N TRP A 75 7.40 -1.84 16.53
CA TRP A 75 7.38 -0.54 17.20
C TRP A 75 6.84 -0.58 18.64
N THR A 76 6.25 -1.70 19.06
CA THR A 76 5.54 -1.83 20.35
C THR A 76 6.43 -2.23 21.53
N VAL A 77 7.72 -2.50 21.28
CA VAL A 77 8.66 -2.92 22.31
C VAL A 77 9.30 -1.74 23.03
N THR A 78 9.84 -2.00 24.23
CA THR A 78 10.60 -0.97 24.94
C THR A 78 11.88 -0.60 24.19
N PRO A 79 12.45 0.61 24.42
CA PRO A 79 13.72 0.99 23.81
C PRO A 79 14.87 0.03 24.14
N ALA A 80 14.84 -0.64 25.31
CA ALA A 80 15.86 -1.63 25.69
C ALA A 80 15.74 -2.92 24.86
N GLU A 81 14.53 -3.42 24.66
CA GLU A 81 14.25 -4.59 23.82
C GLU A 81 14.50 -4.29 22.34
N SER A 82 14.17 -3.09 21.88
CA SER A 82 14.46 -2.62 20.52
C SER A 82 15.97 -2.66 20.23
N ARG A 83 16.83 -2.18 21.15
CA ARG A 83 18.29 -2.22 20.99
C ARG A 83 18.85 -3.63 20.84
N GLN A 84 18.24 -4.63 21.47
CA GLN A 84 18.63 -6.04 21.32
C GLN A 84 18.30 -6.60 19.93
N ARG A 85 17.46 -5.90 19.16
CA ARG A 85 17.04 -6.28 17.81
C ARG A 85 17.83 -5.58 16.72
N ASN A 86 18.77 -4.70 17.07
CA ASN A 86 19.63 -4.03 16.09
C ASN A 86 20.38 -5.06 15.24
N GLN A 87 20.29 -4.92 13.93
CA GLN A 87 20.99 -5.74 12.95
C GLN A 87 22.05 -4.89 12.24
N ALA A 88 22.93 -5.53 11.47
CA ALA A 88 23.81 -4.80 10.57
C ALA A 88 22.98 -4.00 9.54
N CYS A 89 23.43 -2.78 9.23
CA CYS A 89 22.81 -1.95 8.21
C CYS A 89 22.94 -2.62 6.84
N VAL A 90 21.92 -2.45 5.99
CA VAL A 90 21.80 -3.15 4.70
C VAL A 90 22.12 -2.25 3.51
N VAL A 91 22.04 -0.93 3.67
CA VAL A 91 22.32 0.05 2.61
C VAL A 91 23.32 1.09 3.13
N LEU A 92 24.43 1.23 2.40
CA LEU A 92 25.51 2.20 2.65
C LEU A 92 26.11 2.14 4.06
N ASP A 93 26.03 1.00 4.74
CA ASP A 93 26.40 0.83 6.15
C ASP A 93 25.73 1.85 7.09
N PHE A 94 24.58 2.40 6.68
CA PHE A 94 23.88 3.46 7.40
C PHE A 94 22.40 3.16 7.62
N TYR A 95 21.69 2.67 6.59
CA TYR A 95 20.26 2.39 6.69
C TYR A 95 20.02 0.93 7.03
N ASP A 96 19.21 0.70 8.04
CA ASP A 96 18.73 -0.64 8.38
C ASP A 96 17.50 -1.04 7.55
N LYS A 97 16.96 -2.22 7.82
CA LYS A 97 15.78 -2.73 7.10
C LYS A 97 14.52 -1.90 7.36
N HIS A 98 14.38 -1.33 8.55
CA HIS A 98 13.24 -0.49 8.92
C HIS A 98 13.29 0.84 8.18
N ASP A 99 14.48 1.44 8.07
CA ASP A 99 14.70 2.64 7.27
C ASP A 99 14.38 2.40 5.80
N VAL A 100 14.85 1.27 5.24
CA VAL A 100 14.56 0.91 3.83
C VAL A 100 13.07 0.66 3.62
N TRP A 101 12.38 0.02 4.57
CA TRP A 101 10.92 -0.12 4.51
C TRP A 101 10.22 1.24 4.41
N HIS A 102 10.57 2.20 5.25
CA HIS A 102 10.01 3.54 5.18
C HIS A 102 10.38 4.27 3.87
N LEU A 103 11.63 4.17 3.44
CA LEU A 103 12.12 4.81 2.21
C LEU A 103 11.39 4.30 0.96
N VAL A 104 11.03 3.01 0.91
CA VAL A 104 10.38 2.40 -0.25
C VAL A 104 8.85 2.48 -0.17
N SER A 105 8.26 2.46 1.03
CA SER A 105 6.80 2.56 1.21
C SER A 105 6.24 3.95 0.84
N ALA A 106 7.02 5.03 1.03
CA ALA A 106 6.59 6.37 0.63
C ALA A 106 6.40 6.51 -0.91
N PRO A 107 7.37 6.12 -1.76
CA PRO A 107 7.16 6.00 -3.20
C PRO A 107 6.03 5.05 -3.58
N ALA A 108 5.84 3.92 -2.88
CA ALA A 108 4.75 2.99 -3.15
C ALA A 108 3.37 3.65 -3.01
N LEU A 109 3.17 4.41 -1.94
CA LEU A 109 1.97 5.23 -1.73
C LEU A 109 1.83 6.31 -2.82
N TYR A 110 2.89 7.03 -3.13
CA TYR A 110 2.89 8.07 -4.16
C TYR A 110 2.50 7.51 -5.54
N PHE A 111 3.11 6.43 -5.99
CA PHE A 111 2.79 5.82 -7.28
C PHE A 111 1.39 5.23 -7.30
N THR A 112 0.91 4.68 -6.18
CA THR A 112 -0.48 4.22 -6.07
C THR A 112 -1.46 5.40 -6.21
N PHE A 113 -1.16 6.54 -5.59
CA PHE A 113 -1.95 7.76 -5.74
C PHE A 113 -1.94 8.27 -7.19
N MET A 114 -0.76 8.33 -7.83
CA MET A 114 -0.65 8.73 -9.23
C MET A 114 -1.39 7.78 -10.18
N PHE A 115 -1.33 6.47 -9.92
CA PHE A 115 -2.11 5.47 -10.66
C PHE A 115 -3.61 5.79 -10.62
N LEU A 116 -4.15 6.05 -9.42
CA LEU A 116 -5.57 6.38 -9.26
C LEU A 116 -5.94 7.72 -9.88
N MET A 117 -5.05 8.72 -9.81
CA MET A 117 -5.28 10.03 -10.40
C MET A 117 -5.36 10.01 -11.92
N CYS A 118 -4.53 9.19 -12.58
CA CYS A 118 -4.48 9.09 -14.04
C CYS A 118 -5.35 7.95 -14.60
N LEU A 119 -6.10 7.25 -13.75
CA LEU A 119 -6.81 6.02 -14.13
C LEU A 119 -7.90 6.27 -15.17
N ASP A 120 -8.56 7.43 -15.10
CA ASP A 120 -9.70 7.81 -15.94
C ASP A 120 -9.39 8.87 -17.00
N ASP A 121 -8.09 9.10 -17.27
CA ASP A 121 -7.68 10.06 -18.28
C ASP A 121 -8.19 9.70 -19.69
N ASP A 122 -8.55 8.43 -19.94
CA ASP A 122 -9.14 7.98 -21.22
C ASP A 122 -10.59 8.44 -21.44
N ILE A 123 -11.29 8.83 -20.38
CA ILE A 123 -12.69 9.27 -20.42
C ILE A 123 -12.89 10.74 -20.03
N ILE A 124 -11.81 11.52 -19.94
CA ILE A 124 -11.85 12.93 -19.50
C ILE A 124 -12.82 13.81 -20.31
N ASP A 125 -12.99 13.52 -21.60
CA ASP A 125 -13.87 14.27 -22.51
C ASP A 125 -15.28 13.67 -22.63
N ARG A 126 -15.60 12.58 -21.92
CA ARG A 126 -16.93 11.96 -21.98
C ARG A 126 -17.95 12.74 -21.15
N PRO A 127 -19.19 12.95 -21.64
CA PRO A 127 -20.26 13.49 -20.83
C PRO A 127 -20.51 12.63 -19.60
N GLN A 128 -20.66 13.25 -18.42
CA GLN A 128 -20.88 12.53 -17.16
C GLN A 128 -22.09 11.58 -17.20
N SER A 129 -23.12 11.90 -17.99
CA SER A 129 -24.30 11.05 -18.18
C SER A 129 -24.02 9.73 -18.91
N GLU A 130 -22.88 9.62 -19.58
CA GLU A 130 -22.46 8.44 -20.35
C GLU A 130 -21.43 7.60 -19.61
N ILE A 131 -20.91 8.07 -18.46
CA ILE A 131 -19.93 7.36 -17.64
C ILE A 131 -20.66 6.32 -16.78
N PRO A 132 -20.33 5.02 -16.89
CA PRO A 132 -20.90 3.99 -16.03
C PRO A 132 -20.59 4.24 -14.55
N VAL A 133 -21.56 4.02 -13.67
CA VAL A 133 -21.37 4.12 -12.20
C VAL A 133 -21.29 2.71 -11.63
N PHE A 134 -20.30 2.47 -10.76
CA PHE A 134 -20.00 1.15 -10.18
C PHE A 134 -19.70 1.24 -8.68
#